data_AF-A0A7J8AXQ8-F1
#
_entry.id   AF-A0A7J8AXQ8-F1
#
_cell.length_a   1.000
_cell.length_b   1.000
_cell.length_c   1.000
_cell.angle_alpha   90.00
_cell.angle_beta   90.00
_cell.angle_gamma   90.00
#
_symmetry.space_group_name_H-M   'P 1'
#
loop_
_entity.id
_entity.type
_entity.pdbx_description
1 polymer ?
#
loop_
_entity_poly.entity_id
_entity_poly.type
_entity_poly.pdbx_seq_one_letter_code
_entity_poly.pdbx_strand_id
1 'polypeptide(L)'
;MKLVFGETESSVTAHGKFFNTLQAQGEKANLYVIRLEVQLQNAIQAGIIAEKDANQTHLHQLLLGPELNGDLCYRLKHLLRMYTNEQERLPNFLELIKMIREDEDWDDTFMKRKRAKRSELIMERAASPVAFQGPQPKVICSADCNVIELEDILSDSDEDVILVASQDPPPPSMGAPPLRGRVRPQDQALVIDSPNSSWAQSPSTSGVSGDMHRSRKRKYTICCSCCGKEGHSKETCDN
;
A
#
# COMPACT_ATOMS: atom_id res chain seq x y z
N MET A 1 -45.11 -14.08 12.88
CA MET A 1 -44.26 -14.31 11.68
C MET A 1 -43.54 -13.01 11.37
N LYS A 2 -42.26 -13.08 10.99
CA LYS A 2 -41.41 -11.96 10.57
C LYS A 2 -40.27 -12.61 9.76
N LEU A 3 -39.93 -12.21 8.54
CA LEU A 3 -40.24 -10.97 7.81
C LEU A 3 -41.22 -11.18 6.63
N VAL A 4 -41.88 -10.09 6.25
CA VAL A 4 -42.53 -9.90 4.95
C VAL A 4 -41.79 -8.74 4.28
N PHE A 5 -41.29 -8.96 3.07
CA PHE A 5 -40.32 -8.15 2.31
C PHE A 5 -38.85 -8.21 2.79
N GLY A 6 -37.96 -8.45 1.81
CA GLY A 6 -36.50 -8.53 1.96
C GLY A 6 -35.99 -9.96 2.14
N GLU A 7 -35.24 -10.49 1.17
CA GLU A 7 -34.35 -11.62 1.39
C GLU A 7 -33.13 -11.10 2.18
N THR A 8 -33.06 -11.39 3.48
CA THR A 8 -31.86 -11.10 4.27
C THR A 8 -30.73 -12.00 3.78
N GLU A 9 -29.57 -11.41 3.46
CA GLU A 9 -28.43 -12.19 3.02
C GLU A 9 -27.98 -13.22 4.07
N SER A 10 -27.52 -14.38 3.63
CA SER A 10 -27.03 -15.41 4.55
C SER A 10 -25.77 -14.93 5.27
N SER A 11 -25.57 -15.37 6.52
CA SER A 11 -24.41 -15.01 7.33
C SER A 11 -23.08 -15.38 6.66
N VAL A 12 -23.03 -16.53 5.98
CA VAL A 12 -21.87 -16.98 5.18
C VAL A 12 -21.62 -16.04 3.99
N THR A 13 -22.68 -15.61 3.30
CA THR A 13 -22.59 -14.66 2.17
C THR A 13 -22.11 -13.29 2.63
N ALA A 14 -22.66 -12.76 3.73
CA ALA A 14 -22.29 -11.45 4.28
C ALA A 14 -20.83 -11.43 4.77
N HIS A 15 -20.39 -12.46 5.49
CA HIS A 15 -18.98 -12.66 5.86
C HIS A 15 -18.08 -12.69 4.62
N GLY A 16 -18.44 -13.49 3.62
CA GLY A 16 -17.70 -13.61 2.37
C GLY A 16 -17.58 -12.28 1.63
N LYS A 17 -18.66 -11.51 1.49
CA LYS A 17 -18.65 -10.22 0.82
C LYS A 17 -17.80 -9.18 1.54
N PHE A 18 -17.89 -9.09 2.86
CA PHE A 18 -17.11 -8.11 3.63
C PHE A 18 -15.60 -8.37 3.51
N PHE A 19 -15.13 -9.56 3.88
CA PHE A 19 -13.69 -9.84 3.91
C PHE A 19 -13.04 -9.99 2.53
N ASN A 20 -13.81 -10.32 1.48
CA ASN A 20 -13.32 -10.32 0.10
C ASN A 20 -13.56 -8.98 -0.64
N THR A 21 -14.00 -7.92 0.05
CA THR A 21 -14.06 -6.58 -0.56
C THR A 21 -12.66 -5.99 -0.66
N LEU A 22 -12.14 -5.98 -1.89
CA LEU A 22 -10.87 -5.36 -2.30
C LEU A 22 -11.14 -4.10 -3.15
N GLN A 23 -10.11 -3.27 -3.33
CA GLN A 23 -10.15 -2.10 -4.22
C GLN A 23 -10.24 -2.57 -5.67
N ALA A 24 -11.16 -1.99 -6.45
CA ALA A 24 -11.25 -2.28 -7.87
C ALA A 24 -10.17 -1.53 -8.66
N GLN A 25 -9.81 -2.03 -9.85
CA GLN A 25 -8.80 -1.38 -10.68
C GLN A 25 -9.22 0.05 -11.05
N GLY A 26 -8.37 1.04 -10.73
CA GLY A 26 -8.64 2.46 -10.99
C GLY A 26 -9.65 3.13 -10.03
N GLU A 27 -10.12 2.42 -9.00
CA GLU A 27 -11.00 2.98 -7.98
C GLU A 27 -10.24 3.91 -7.02
N LYS A 28 -10.81 5.06 -6.65
CA LYS A 28 -10.29 5.90 -5.56
C LYS A 28 -10.51 5.22 -4.20
N ALA A 29 -9.55 5.33 -3.28
CA ALA A 29 -9.61 4.71 -1.96
C ALA A 29 -10.86 5.17 -1.17
N ASN A 30 -11.31 6.41 -1.38
CA ASN A 30 -12.55 6.90 -0.77
C ASN A 30 -13.82 6.16 -1.25
N LEU A 31 -13.88 5.70 -2.51
CA LEU A 31 -15.01 4.94 -3.06
C LEU A 31 -14.97 3.49 -2.59
N TYR A 32 -13.76 2.92 -2.51
CA TYR A 32 -13.54 1.61 -1.91
C TYR A 32 -14.08 1.55 -0.48
N VAL A 33 -13.77 2.54 0.36
CA VAL A 33 -14.24 2.62 1.75
C VAL A 33 -15.76 2.81 1.84
N ILE A 34 -16.38 3.53 0.89
CA ILE A 34 -17.86 3.61 0.80
C ILE A 34 -18.47 2.22 0.50
N ARG A 35 -17.90 1.45 -0.45
CA ARG A 35 -18.38 0.07 -0.70
C ARG A 35 -18.13 -0.84 0.50
N LEU A 36 -17.00 -0.70 1.17
CA LEU A 36 -16.63 -1.50 2.33
C LEU A 36 -17.57 -1.27 3.51
N GLU A 37 -17.97 -0.02 3.78
CA GLU A 37 -18.98 0.33 4.80
C GLU A 37 -20.31 -0.38 4.53
N VAL A 38 -20.78 -0.43 3.28
CA VAL A 38 -22.02 -1.14 2.93
C VAL A 38 -21.91 -2.64 3.27
N GLN A 39 -20.77 -3.28 2.98
CA GLN A 39 -20.59 -4.70 3.35
C GLN A 39 -20.41 -4.91 4.86
N LEU A 40 -19.84 -3.93 5.57
CA LEU A 40 -19.74 -3.95 7.02
C LEU A 40 -21.12 -3.93 7.68
N GLN A 41 -22.00 -3.02 7.23
CA GLN A 41 -23.37 -2.94 7.74
C GLN A 41 -24.17 -4.22 7.44
N ASN A 42 -24.00 -4.82 6.26
CA ASN A 42 -24.57 -6.14 5.95
C ASN A 42 -24.07 -7.24 6.90
N ALA A 43 -22.76 -7.25 7.22
CA ALA A 43 -22.16 -8.21 8.14
C ALA A 43 -22.59 -8.00 9.61
N ILE A 44 -22.82 -6.74 10.03
CA ILE A 44 -23.42 -6.41 11.34
C ILE A 44 -24.88 -6.89 11.40
N GLN A 45 -25.68 -6.59 10.37
CA GLN A 45 -27.07 -7.02 10.29
C GLN A 45 -27.22 -8.56 10.27
N ALA A 46 -26.27 -9.26 9.65
CA ALA A 46 -26.19 -10.72 9.64
C ALA A 46 -25.62 -11.34 10.95
N GLY A 47 -25.23 -10.52 11.92
CA GLY A 47 -24.68 -10.95 13.21
C GLY A 47 -23.25 -11.51 13.15
N ILE A 48 -22.52 -11.28 12.06
CA ILE A 48 -21.12 -11.72 11.88
C ILE A 48 -20.15 -10.79 12.62
N ILE A 49 -20.41 -9.48 12.61
CA ILE A 49 -19.59 -8.45 13.26
C ILE A 49 -20.44 -7.79 14.34
N ALA A 50 -19.90 -7.66 15.56
CA ALA A 50 -20.57 -6.89 16.60
C ALA A 50 -20.40 -5.40 16.34
N GLU A 51 -21.49 -4.61 16.44
CA GLU A 51 -21.50 -3.17 16.16
C GLU A 51 -20.43 -2.39 16.94
N LYS A 52 -20.16 -2.79 18.19
CA LYS A 52 -19.09 -2.22 19.04
C LYS A 52 -17.68 -2.37 18.46
N ASP A 53 -17.45 -3.38 17.62
CA ASP A 53 -16.15 -3.71 17.03
C ASP A 53 -16.07 -3.16 15.57
N ALA A 54 -17.16 -2.60 15.03
CA ALA A 54 -17.30 -2.20 13.63
C ALA A 54 -16.18 -1.28 13.14
N ASN A 55 -15.87 -0.19 13.84
CA ASN A 55 -14.80 0.74 13.45
C ASN A 55 -13.41 0.04 13.44
N GLN A 56 -13.17 -0.91 14.34
CA GLN A 56 -11.92 -1.66 14.38
C GLN A 56 -11.82 -2.61 13.19
N THR A 57 -12.89 -3.38 12.94
CA THR A 57 -12.94 -4.32 11.81
C THR A 57 -12.90 -3.59 10.46
N HIS A 58 -13.56 -2.44 10.34
CA HIS A 58 -13.47 -1.57 9.17
C HIS A 58 -12.02 -1.13 8.94
N LEU A 59 -11.37 -0.59 9.96
CA LEU A 59 -10.01 -0.07 9.85
C LEU A 59 -8.97 -1.16 9.55
N HIS A 60 -9.15 -2.37 10.08
CA HIS A 60 -8.33 -3.53 9.69
C HIS A 60 -8.52 -3.88 8.21
N GLN A 61 -9.76 -3.98 7.71
CA GLN A 61 -10.01 -4.33 6.31
C GLN A 61 -9.54 -3.22 5.34
N LEU A 62 -9.64 -1.94 5.73
CA LEU A 62 -9.04 -0.81 5.01
C LEU A 62 -7.51 -0.88 4.96
N LEU A 63 -6.83 -1.51 5.91
CA LEU A 63 -5.38 -1.69 5.86
C LEU A 63 -4.94 -2.92 5.04
N LEU A 64 -5.90 -3.73 4.55
CA LEU A 64 -5.66 -4.93 3.74
C LEU A 64 -6.08 -4.77 2.27
N GLY A 65 -7.14 -3.99 1.98
CA GLY A 65 -7.77 -3.96 0.65
C GLY A 65 -7.18 -3.01 -0.39
N PRO A 66 -6.93 -1.73 -0.09
CA PRO A 66 -6.47 -0.72 -1.05
C PRO A 66 -4.98 -0.36 -0.91
N GLU A 67 -4.41 0.17 -1.99
CA GLU A 67 -3.08 0.79 -1.96
C GLU A 67 -3.20 2.23 -1.41
N LEU A 68 -2.94 2.39 -0.11
CA LEU A 68 -2.92 3.68 0.56
C LEU A 68 -1.53 4.33 0.49
N ASN A 69 -1.51 5.67 0.46
CA ASN A 69 -0.29 6.44 0.68
C ASN A 69 0.41 6.00 1.99
N GLY A 70 1.74 5.94 1.95
CA GLY A 70 2.55 5.45 3.07
C GLY A 70 2.33 6.23 4.37
N ASP A 71 2.10 7.55 4.30
CA ASP A 71 1.85 8.37 5.50
C ASP A 71 0.45 8.07 6.08
N LEU A 72 -0.61 8.08 5.26
CA LEU A 72 -1.95 7.69 5.70
C LEU A 72 -1.96 6.27 6.30
N CYS A 73 -1.32 5.30 5.64
CA CYS A 73 -1.18 3.93 6.13
C CYS A 73 -0.48 3.89 7.51
N TYR A 74 0.55 4.70 7.73
CA TYR A 74 1.21 4.85 9.02
C TYR A 74 0.28 5.47 10.08
N ARG A 75 -0.42 6.57 9.77
CA ARG A 75 -1.39 7.23 10.67
C ARG A 75 -2.50 6.26 11.10
N LEU A 76 -3.07 5.50 10.16
CA LEU A 76 -4.12 4.52 10.43
C LEU A 76 -3.63 3.33 11.29
N LYS A 77 -2.44 2.79 11.01
CA LYS A 77 -1.80 1.77 11.86
C LYS A 77 -1.50 2.27 13.27
N HIS A 78 -1.12 3.55 13.40
CA HIS A 78 -0.92 4.18 14.71
C HIS A 78 -2.23 4.25 15.51
N LEU A 79 -3.34 4.65 14.89
CA LEU A 79 -4.66 4.70 15.56
C LEU A 79 -5.11 3.32 16.07
N LEU A 80 -4.95 2.25 15.28
CA LEU A 80 -5.21 0.89 15.76
C LEU A 80 -4.34 0.52 16.97
N ARG A 81 -3.06 0.90 16.96
CA ARG A 81 -2.15 0.67 18.08
C ARG A 81 -2.57 1.46 19.32
N MET A 82 -3.02 2.70 19.21
CA MET A 82 -3.47 3.46 20.38
C MET A 82 -4.77 2.91 20.94
N TYR A 83 -5.73 2.51 20.10
CA TYR A 83 -6.95 1.83 20.57
C TYR A 83 -6.65 0.54 21.36
N THR A 84 -5.67 -0.27 20.93
CA THR A 84 -5.34 -1.52 21.63
C THR A 84 -4.56 -1.35 22.93
N ASN A 85 -3.85 -0.23 23.13
CA ASN A 85 -3.02 0.01 24.32
C ASN A 85 -3.62 1.00 25.31
N GLU A 86 -4.33 2.01 24.82
CA GLU A 86 -4.79 3.19 25.57
C GLU A 86 -6.32 3.35 25.50
N GLN A 87 -7.02 2.40 24.83
CA GLN A 87 -8.48 2.36 24.69
C GLN A 87 -9.09 3.59 23.98
N GLU A 88 -8.27 4.37 23.25
CA GLU A 88 -8.70 5.58 22.53
C GLU A 88 -9.74 5.30 21.45
N ARG A 89 -10.72 6.20 21.29
CA ARG A 89 -11.76 6.07 20.27
C ARG A 89 -11.16 6.01 18.86
N LEU A 90 -11.40 4.91 18.14
CA LEU A 90 -11.13 4.81 16.71
C LEU A 90 -12.02 5.76 15.88
N PRO A 91 -11.52 6.25 14.72
CA PRO A 91 -12.31 7.07 13.81
C PRO A 91 -13.55 6.32 13.34
N ASN A 92 -14.68 7.02 13.22
CA ASN A 92 -15.87 6.53 12.53
C ASN A 92 -15.68 6.62 11.00
N PHE A 93 -16.62 6.03 10.25
CA PHE A 93 -16.64 6.05 8.79
C PHE A 93 -16.49 7.46 8.17
N LEU A 94 -17.14 8.48 8.72
CA LEU A 94 -17.09 9.84 8.17
C LEU A 94 -15.73 10.52 8.41
N GLU A 95 -15.16 10.31 9.59
CA GLU A 95 -13.80 10.73 9.94
C GLU A 95 -12.78 10.05 9.03
N LEU A 96 -12.96 8.75 8.75
CA LEU A 96 -12.11 7.96 7.88
C LEU A 96 -12.16 8.42 6.41
N ILE A 97 -13.37 8.63 5.86
CA ILE A 97 -13.57 9.18 4.51
C ILE A 97 -12.95 10.57 4.38
N LYS A 98 -13.07 11.41 5.42
CA LYS A 98 -12.42 12.73 5.44
C LYS A 98 -10.89 12.60 5.37
N MET A 99 -10.29 11.78 6.23
CA MET A 99 -8.84 11.54 6.24
C MET A 99 -8.29 11.03 4.90
N ILE A 100 -9.04 10.16 4.22
CA ILE A 100 -8.65 9.61 2.91
C ILE A 100 -8.74 10.69 1.83
N ARG A 101 -9.83 11.46 1.77
CA ARG A 101 -10.02 12.54 0.78
C ARG A 101 -8.96 13.63 0.90
N GLU A 102 -8.64 14.04 2.12
CA GLU A 102 -7.57 15.03 2.37
C GLU A 102 -6.23 14.53 1.78
N ASP A 103 -5.92 13.25 1.95
CA ASP A 103 -4.70 12.62 1.43
C ASP A 103 -4.71 12.50 -0.12
N GLU A 104 -5.82 12.04 -0.69
CA GLU A 104 -6.03 11.93 -2.15
C GLU A 104 -5.96 13.29 -2.85
N ASP A 105 -6.51 14.36 -2.25
CA ASP A 105 -6.47 15.72 -2.80
C ASP A 105 -5.04 16.32 -2.74
N TRP A 106 -4.26 15.97 -1.70
CA TRP A 106 -2.84 16.32 -1.63
C TRP A 106 -2.03 15.63 -2.74
N ASP A 107 -2.24 14.34 -2.99
CA ASP A 107 -1.55 13.62 -4.06
C ASP A 107 -1.97 14.12 -5.46
N ASP A 108 -3.27 14.37 -5.70
CA ASP A 108 -3.76 14.94 -6.96
C ASP A 108 -3.16 16.33 -7.24
N THR A 109 -3.07 17.20 -6.22
CA THR A 109 -2.48 18.54 -6.38
C THR A 109 -0.95 18.52 -6.52
N PHE A 110 -0.27 17.62 -5.79
CA PHE A 110 1.18 17.41 -5.93
C PHE A 110 1.55 16.90 -7.33
N MET A 111 0.82 15.90 -7.84
CA MET A 111 1.03 15.35 -9.18
C MET A 111 0.76 16.38 -10.28
N LYS A 112 -0.32 17.18 -10.17
CA LYS A 112 -0.60 18.29 -11.09
C LYS A 112 0.56 19.29 -11.14
N ARG A 113 1.08 19.71 -9.98
CA ARG A 113 2.26 20.61 -9.89
C ARG A 113 3.52 19.98 -10.48
N LYS A 114 3.76 18.68 -10.26
CA LYS A 114 4.90 17.95 -10.83
C LYS A 114 4.82 17.85 -12.36
N ARG A 115 3.63 17.65 -12.92
CA ARG A 115 3.40 17.65 -14.37
C ARG A 115 3.63 19.03 -14.99
N ALA A 116 3.06 20.08 -14.40
CA ALA A 116 3.22 21.47 -14.86
C ALA A 116 4.71 21.87 -14.97
N LYS A 117 5.51 21.59 -13.94
CA LYS A 117 6.97 21.85 -13.95
C LYS A 117 7.73 21.08 -15.04
N ARG A 118 7.31 19.85 -15.37
CA ARG A 118 7.94 19.09 -16.48
C ARG A 118 7.56 19.69 -17.83
N SER A 119 6.32 20.15 -18.03
CA SER A 119 5.91 20.84 -19.27
C SER A 119 6.56 22.22 -19.43
N GLU A 120 6.74 22.98 -18.34
CA GLU A 120 7.48 24.25 -18.35
C GLU A 120 8.93 24.05 -18.82
N LEU A 121 9.66 23.11 -18.23
CA LEU A 121 11.04 22.77 -18.61
C LEU A 121 11.17 22.25 -20.06
N ILE A 122 10.13 21.63 -20.61
CA ILE A 122 10.10 21.18 -22.01
C ILE A 122 9.88 22.37 -22.96
N MET A 123 8.94 23.28 -22.64
CA MET A 123 8.74 24.50 -23.44
C MET A 123 9.96 25.45 -23.37
N GLU A 124 10.59 25.60 -22.20
CA GLU A 124 11.79 26.42 -22.03
C GLU A 124 12.95 25.92 -22.90
N ARG A 125 13.11 24.60 -23.05
CA ARG A 125 14.15 24.02 -23.92
C ARG A 125 13.83 24.16 -25.41
N ALA A 126 12.55 24.23 -25.79
CA ALA A 126 12.12 24.52 -27.16
C ALA A 126 12.20 26.03 -27.51
N ALA A 127 12.13 26.91 -26.51
CA ALA A 127 12.25 28.36 -26.66
C ALA A 127 13.69 28.89 -26.64
N SER A 128 14.70 28.01 -26.69
CA SER A 128 16.10 28.41 -26.85
C SER A 128 16.41 28.72 -28.32
N PRO A 129 16.69 29.99 -28.69
CA PRO A 129 17.09 30.33 -30.05
C PRO A 129 18.56 29.94 -30.25
N VAL A 130 18.82 28.64 -30.43
CA VAL A 130 20.07 28.19 -31.05
C VAL A 130 20.01 28.66 -32.50
N ALA A 131 20.54 29.85 -32.74
CA ALA A 131 20.69 30.44 -34.05
C ALA A 131 21.73 29.65 -34.86
N PHE A 132 21.32 28.48 -35.36
CA PHE A 132 22.04 27.80 -36.41
C PHE A 132 21.94 28.68 -37.66
N GLN A 133 23.02 29.39 -37.98
CA GLN A 133 23.19 30.02 -39.29
C GLN A 133 23.42 28.92 -40.34
N GLY A 134 22.37 28.16 -40.63
CA GLY A 134 22.28 27.38 -41.85
C GLY A 134 22.26 28.32 -43.07
N PRO A 135 22.82 27.92 -44.22
CA PRO A 135 22.75 28.73 -45.43
C PRO A 135 21.30 29.09 -45.79
N GLN A 136 21.05 30.38 -46.01
CA GLN A 136 19.72 30.91 -46.37
C GLN A 136 19.13 30.16 -47.58
N PRO A 137 17.87 29.69 -47.53
CA PRO A 137 17.21 29.15 -48.71
C PRO A 137 17.11 30.22 -49.78
N LYS A 138 17.68 29.97 -50.97
CA LYS A 138 17.49 30.84 -52.12
C LYS A 138 16.02 30.81 -52.53
N VAL A 139 15.34 31.96 -52.41
CA VAL A 139 14.06 32.20 -53.07
C VAL A 139 14.29 32.11 -54.58
N ILE A 140 13.84 31.02 -55.19
CA ILE A 140 13.56 30.97 -56.62
C ILE A 140 12.05 31.12 -56.74
N CYS A 141 11.60 32.33 -57.08
CA CYS A 141 10.21 32.57 -57.40
C CYS A 141 9.93 31.95 -58.78
N SER A 142 9.33 30.77 -58.79
CA SER A 142 8.70 30.20 -59.98
C SER A 142 7.21 30.16 -59.74
N ALA A 143 6.44 30.77 -60.64
CA ALA A 143 5.04 30.42 -60.75
C ALA A 143 4.95 28.95 -61.18
N ASP A 144 4.17 28.16 -60.46
CA ASP A 144 3.20 27.21 -61.01
C ASP A 144 2.36 26.67 -59.84
N CYS A 145 1.04 26.61 -60.05
CA CYS A 145 0.12 26.13 -59.03
C CYS A 145 0.21 24.61 -58.91
N ASN A 146 0.30 24.08 -57.68
CA ASN A 146 -0.26 22.77 -57.36
C ASN A 146 -0.69 22.72 -55.89
N VAL A 147 -1.85 22.09 -55.67
CA VAL A 147 -2.37 21.74 -54.34
C VAL A 147 -1.45 20.68 -53.73
N ILE A 148 -1.21 20.74 -52.43
CA ILE A 148 -0.73 19.60 -51.65
C ILE A 148 -1.71 19.44 -50.49
N GLU A 149 -2.27 18.24 -50.40
CA GLU A 149 -3.34 17.88 -49.47
C GLU A 149 -2.83 17.77 -48.04
N LEU A 150 -3.72 18.01 -47.07
CA LEU A 150 -3.48 17.69 -45.67
C LEU A 150 -3.85 16.24 -45.42
N GLU A 151 -2.89 15.32 -45.49
CA GLU A 151 -3.04 13.99 -44.91
C GLU A 151 -1.67 13.34 -44.68
N ASP A 152 -1.34 13.09 -43.41
CA ASP A 152 -0.67 11.83 -43.05
C ASP A 152 -0.95 11.50 -41.58
N ILE A 153 -1.72 10.43 -41.37
CA ILE A 153 -2.11 9.92 -40.06
C ILE A 153 -1.24 8.70 -39.78
N LEU A 154 -0.20 8.86 -38.96
CA LEU A 154 0.53 7.72 -38.39
C LEU A 154 0.52 7.80 -36.87
N SER A 155 -0.55 7.22 -36.30
CA SER A 155 -0.61 6.78 -34.92
C SER A 155 0.18 5.49 -34.79
N ASP A 156 1.49 5.60 -34.53
CA ASP A 156 2.31 4.44 -34.19
C ASP A 156 1.95 3.97 -32.77
N SER A 157 1.51 2.72 -32.66
CA SER A 157 0.94 2.10 -31.46
C SER A 157 1.65 0.76 -31.27
N ASP A 158 2.70 0.79 -30.46
CA ASP A 158 3.61 -0.32 -30.19
C ASP A 158 3.05 -1.25 -29.10
N GLU A 159 1.95 -1.91 -29.42
CA GLU A 159 1.34 -2.93 -28.57
C GLU A 159 2.15 -4.24 -28.61
N ASP A 160 3.24 -4.32 -27.82
CA ASP A 160 4.06 -5.55 -27.66
C ASP A 160 3.28 -6.68 -26.95
N VAL A 161 2.42 -7.37 -27.68
CA VAL A 161 1.65 -8.53 -27.20
C VAL A 161 2.55 -9.77 -27.12
N ILE A 162 3.10 -10.05 -25.94
CA ILE A 162 3.77 -11.33 -25.66
C ILE A 162 2.72 -12.45 -25.58
N LEU A 163 2.50 -13.13 -26.71
CA LEU A 163 1.73 -14.37 -26.77
C LEU A 163 2.49 -15.52 -26.09
N VAL A 164 2.39 -15.64 -24.77
CA VAL A 164 2.76 -16.88 -24.07
C VAL A 164 1.73 -17.95 -24.42
N ALA A 165 2.11 -18.87 -25.30
CA ALA A 165 1.27 -19.98 -25.72
C ALA A 165 0.80 -20.81 -24.51
N SER A 166 -0.52 -20.98 -24.39
CA SER A 166 -1.11 -21.91 -23.41
C SER A 166 -0.62 -23.32 -23.69
N GLN A 167 -0.16 -24.01 -22.65
CA GLN A 167 0.22 -25.42 -22.71
C GLN A 167 -0.72 -26.19 -21.79
N ASP A 168 -1.56 -27.04 -22.37
CA ASP A 168 -2.60 -27.77 -21.64
C ASP A 168 -2.00 -28.80 -20.65
N PRO A 169 -2.56 -28.93 -19.44
CA PRO A 169 -2.21 -30.02 -18.53
C PRO A 169 -2.87 -31.34 -18.98
N PRO A 170 -2.17 -32.49 -18.91
CA PRO A 170 -2.78 -33.78 -19.21
C PRO A 170 -3.84 -34.17 -18.15
N PRO A 171 -4.89 -34.91 -18.54
CA PRO A 171 -6.05 -35.19 -17.67
C PRO A 171 -5.76 -36.26 -16.58
N PRO A 172 -6.58 -36.31 -15.51
CA PRO A 172 -6.39 -37.25 -14.42
C PRO A 172 -6.84 -38.67 -14.78
N SER A 173 -5.98 -39.66 -14.51
CA SER A 173 -6.34 -41.09 -14.63
C SER A 173 -6.95 -41.61 -13.32
N MET A 174 -8.25 -41.93 -13.35
CA MET A 174 -8.90 -42.66 -12.24
C MET A 174 -8.67 -44.18 -12.36
N GLY A 175 -8.14 -44.79 -11.30
CA GLY A 175 -7.93 -46.24 -11.22
C GLY A 175 -7.53 -46.73 -9.82
N ALA A 176 -8.51 -46.85 -8.92
CA ALA A 176 -8.40 -47.63 -7.67
C ALA A 176 -8.88 -49.10 -7.94
N PRO A 177 -8.76 -50.11 -7.04
CA PRO A 177 -8.64 -50.02 -5.57
C PRO A 177 -7.67 -51.10 -4.96
N PRO A 178 -7.90 -51.70 -3.77
CA PRO A 178 -7.40 -51.20 -2.49
C PRO A 178 -6.53 -52.21 -1.70
N LEU A 179 -5.69 -51.76 -0.76
CA LEU A 179 -5.14 -52.63 0.28
C LEU A 179 -5.23 -52.04 1.69
N ARG A 180 -5.65 -52.88 2.63
CA ARG A 180 -5.74 -52.61 4.07
C ARG A 180 -4.35 -52.49 4.70
N GLY A 181 -4.19 -51.61 5.69
CA GLY A 181 -2.96 -51.49 6.47
C GLY A 181 -3.15 -50.79 7.82
N ARG A 182 -3.89 -51.41 8.75
CA ARG A 182 -4.15 -50.88 10.10
C ARG A 182 -3.00 -51.19 11.06
N VAL A 183 -2.21 -50.20 11.50
CA VAL A 183 -1.50 -50.23 12.81
C VAL A 183 -1.36 -48.84 13.45
N ARG A 184 -1.89 -48.71 14.67
CA ARG A 184 -1.39 -47.96 15.84
C ARG A 184 -1.39 -48.99 17.01
N PRO A 185 -0.76 -48.79 18.19
CA PRO A 185 -0.22 -47.58 18.83
C PRO A 185 1.32 -47.70 19.06
N GLN A 186 2.07 -46.91 19.84
CA GLN A 186 1.91 -46.55 21.27
C GLN A 186 2.80 -45.36 21.70
N ASP A 187 2.68 -44.98 22.98
CA ASP A 187 3.21 -43.79 23.63
C ASP A 187 4.74 -43.63 23.69
N GLN A 188 5.17 -42.37 23.80
CA GLN A 188 6.04 -41.95 24.91
C GLN A 188 5.96 -40.43 25.12
N ALA A 189 5.69 -40.03 26.36
CA ALA A 189 5.75 -38.65 26.81
C ALA A 189 7.06 -38.43 27.56
N LEU A 190 7.77 -37.34 27.25
CA LEU A 190 8.72 -36.74 28.18
C LEU A 190 8.61 -35.21 28.14
N VAL A 191 8.36 -34.67 29.33
CA VAL A 191 8.55 -33.27 29.73
C VAL A 191 10.06 -32.97 29.77
N ILE A 192 10.47 -31.71 29.53
CA ILE A 192 11.43 -30.94 30.35
C ILE A 192 11.62 -29.51 29.78
N ASP A 193 11.30 -28.58 30.67
CA ASP A 193 11.62 -27.16 30.88
C ASP A 193 12.50 -26.31 29.93
N SER A 194 12.21 -25.00 29.99
CA SER A 194 13.06 -23.88 29.54
C SER A 194 14.39 -23.79 30.30
N PRO A 195 15.35 -22.95 29.83
CA PRO A 195 15.54 -21.68 30.56
C PRO A 195 15.90 -20.44 29.70
N ASN A 196 15.71 -19.27 30.32
CA ASN A 196 16.17 -17.95 29.86
C ASN A 196 17.56 -17.59 30.43
N SER A 197 18.25 -16.64 29.77
CA SER A 197 19.36 -15.80 30.29
C SER A 197 20.70 -16.52 30.58
N SER A 198 21.91 -15.97 30.38
CA SER A 198 22.43 -14.61 30.56
C SER A 198 23.90 -14.51 30.07
N TRP A 199 24.42 -13.28 29.93
CA TRP A 199 25.85 -12.85 29.93
C TRP A 199 26.97 -13.70 29.26
N ALA A 200 27.68 -13.11 28.28
CA ALA A 200 29.04 -12.56 28.47
C ALA A 200 29.75 -12.17 27.14
N GLN A 201 30.21 -10.90 27.11
CA GLN A 201 31.53 -10.38 26.69
C GLN A 201 32.24 -10.82 25.38
N SER A 202 32.69 -9.81 24.63
CA SER A 202 33.61 -9.88 23.47
C SER A 202 35.09 -9.95 23.90
N PRO A 203 36.06 -10.22 22.98
CA PRO A 203 36.64 -9.13 22.19
C PRO A 203 37.11 -9.46 20.75
N SER A 204 37.51 -8.38 20.05
CA SER A 204 38.20 -8.18 18.75
C SER A 204 39.14 -9.30 18.25
N THR A 205 39.47 -9.46 16.97
CA THR A 205 39.63 -8.52 15.82
C THR A 205 39.20 -9.22 14.49
N SER A 206 39.36 -8.75 13.24
CA SER A 206 39.98 -7.56 12.58
C SER A 206 39.30 -7.30 11.20
N GLY A 207 39.71 -6.28 10.43
CA GLY A 207 39.32 -6.11 9.02
C GLY A 207 39.33 -4.65 8.53
N VAL A 208 39.70 -4.39 7.27
CA VAL A 208 40.08 -3.05 6.76
C VAL A 208 39.05 -2.45 5.80
N SER A 209 38.76 -1.15 6.00
CA SER A 209 38.32 -0.11 5.05
C SER A 209 37.25 -0.43 4.00
N GLY A 210 36.06 0.16 4.17
CA GLY A 210 35.09 0.42 3.11
C GLY A 210 34.35 1.73 3.42
N ASP A 211 34.62 2.78 2.65
CA ASP A 211 34.04 4.12 2.84
C ASP A 211 32.60 4.19 2.28
N MET A 212 31.62 4.57 3.10
CA MET A 212 30.25 4.86 2.68
C MET A 212 29.61 5.94 3.56
N HIS A 213 29.29 7.06 2.91
CA HIS A 213 28.40 8.16 3.31
C HIS A 213 28.06 8.32 4.81
N ARG A 214 28.70 9.32 5.44
CA ARG A 214 28.30 9.84 6.77
C ARG A 214 26.90 10.48 6.74
N SER A 215 25.86 9.67 6.95
CA SER A 215 24.56 10.16 7.41
C SER A 215 24.76 11.01 8.67
N ARG A 216 24.35 12.28 8.63
CA ARG A 216 24.39 13.19 9.79
C ARG A 216 23.47 12.63 10.89
N LYS A 217 24.02 11.82 11.81
CA LYS A 217 23.34 11.48 13.07
C LYS A 217 23.00 12.79 13.76
N ARG A 218 21.70 13.10 13.89
CA ARG A 218 21.24 14.16 14.80
C ARG A 218 21.79 13.81 16.18
N LYS A 219 22.51 14.75 16.81
CA LYS A 219 22.88 14.62 18.21
C LYS A 219 21.58 14.74 19.00
N TYR A 220 21.04 13.62 19.46
CA TYR A 220 20.00 13.64 20.46
C TYR A 220 20.67 13.96 21.80
N THR A 221 20.55 15.22 22.18
CA THR A 221 20.75 15.70 23.55
C THR A 221 19.93 14.82 24.50
N ILE A 222 20.62 14.04 25.34
CA ILE A 222 19.97 13.24 26.38
C ILE A 222 19.91 14.09 27.64
N CYS A 223 18.70 14.51 28.01
CA CYS A 223 18.43 15.16 29.28
C CYS A 223 18.18 14.11 30.37
N CYS A 224 18.73 14.34 31.55
CA CYS A 224 18.47 13.53 32.73
C CYS A 224 16.97 13.61 33.10
N SER A 225 16.31 12.46 33.23
CA SER A 225 14.88 12.39 33.56
C SER A 225 14.53 12.80 34.99
N CYS A 226 15.53 12.99 35.87
CA CYS A 226 15.32 13.46 37.24
C CYS A 226 15.42 14.99 37.37
N CYS A 227 16.35 15.64 36.66
CA CYS A 227 16.63 17.08 36.84
C CYS A 227 16.53 17.92 35.54
N GLY A 228 16.23 17.29 34.40
CA GLY A 228 16.06 17.96 33.09
C GLY A 228 17.34 18.46 32.41
N LYS A 229 18.50 18.38 33.07
CA LYS A 229 19.78 18.86 32.52
C LYS A 229 20.40 17.86 31.54
N GLU A 230 21.00 18.36 30.47
CA GLU A 230 21.80 17.56 29.53
C GLU A 230 23.12 17.10 30.18
N GLY A 231 23.64 15.94 29.73
CA GLY A 231 25.02 15.53 29.98
C GLY A 231 25.23 14.42 31.02
N HIS A 232 24.17 13.94 31.67
CA HIS A 232 24.22 12.78 32.57
C HIS A 232 22.92 11.95 32.50
N SER A 233 22.99 10.69 32.91
CA SER A 233 21.82 9.81 32.99
C SER A 233 21.17 9.91 34.38
N LYS A 234 20.00 9.28 34.54
CA LYS A 234 19.34 9.14 35.86
C LYS A 234 20.24 8.45 36.90
N GLU A 235 21.15 7.58 36.46
CA GLU A 235 22.03 6.77 37.31
C GLU A 235 23.22 7.56 37.86
N THR A 236 23.55 8.70 37.24
CA THR A 236 24.67 9.59 37.62
C THR A 236 24.19 11.00 38.00
N CYS A 237 22.98 11.09 38.56
CA CYS A 237 22.37 12.32 39.05
C CYS A 237 22.53 12.44 40.57
N ASP A 238 23.34 13.39 41.05
CA ASP A 238 23.61 13.63 42.48
C ASP A 238 22.47 14.37 43.21
N ASN A 239 21.21 13.96 43.01
CA ASN A 239 20.02 14.73 43.43
C ASN A 239 18.84 13.86 43.90
#